data_AF-A0A7Y8ISH2-F1
#
_entry.id   AF-A0A7Y8ISH2-F1
#
_cell.length_a   1.000
_cell.length_b   1.000
_cell.length_c   1.000
_cell.angle_alpha   90.00
_cell.angle_beta   90.00
_cell.angle_gamma   90.00
#
_symmetry.space_group_name_H-M   'P 1'
#
loop_
_entity.id
_entity.type
_entity.pdbx_description
1 polymer ?
#
loop_
_entity_poly.entity_id
_entity_poly.type
_entity_poly.pdbx_seq_one_letter_code
_entity_poly.pdbx_strand_id
1 'polypeptide(L)'
;MKKMIIVFGIAAVLLLGLTYVYAQGPGFGKGPKGMPPHESWRPQEWSFLTPEQKVKFQELHRKFDEETAQLKGAMLTKKLELRSLWTNPKADPKAILDKEKELRDLQNQMKDKVIRNKLEARNLLTPEQIGNLGQGYGMGPGYGRGRMMGHGPGMGWGGRGPGYGCY
;
A
#
# COMPACT_ATOMS: atom_id res chain seq x y z
N MET A 1 26.92 -33.03 21.89
CA MET A 1 26.00 -31.89 22.13
C MET A 1 26.31 -30.66 21.28
N LYS A 2 27.55 -30.16 21.20
CA LYS A 2 27.91 -28.99 20.35
C LYS A 2 27.57 -29.16 18.86
N LYS A 3 27.82 -30.35 18.29
CA LYS A 3 27.47 -30.67 16.89
C LYS A 3 25.95 -30.67 16.65
N MET A 4 25.16 -31.14 17.62
CA MET A 4 23.68 -31.08 17.55
C MET A 4 23.18 -29.63 17.63
N ILE A 5 23.77 -28.78 18.49
CA ILE A 5 23.40 -27.36 18.60
C ILE A 5 23.72 -26.59 17.31
N ILE A 6 24.85 -26.89 16.64
CA ILE A 6 25.19 -26.29 15.35
C ILE A 6 24.22 -26.75 14.26
N VAL A 7 23.86 -28.03 14.22
CA VAL A 7 22.89 -28.57 13.25
C VAL A 7 21.49 -27.99 13.48
N PHE A 8 21.03 -27.89 14.73
CA PHE A 8 19.77 -27.24 15.06
C PHE A 8 19.78 -25.73 14.79
N GLY A 9 20.92 -25.06 14.98
CA GLY A 9 21.08 -23.64 14.65
C GLY A 9 21.03 -23.38 13.15
N ILE A 10 21.69 -24.22 12.35
CA ILE A 10 21.64 -24.12 10.87
C ILE A 10 20.23 -24.47 10.36
N ALA A 11 19.58 -25.49 10.93
CA ALA A 11 18.20 -25.83 10.60
C ALA A 11 17.21 -24.71 10.97
N ALA A 12 17.40 -24.03 12.10
CA ALA A 12 16.57 -22.89 12.51
C ALA A 12 16.76 -21.67 11.59
N VAL A 13 18.00 -21.40 11.13
CA VAL A 13 18.28 -20.32 10.16
C VAL A 13 17.70 -20.65 8.78
N LEU A 14 17.75 -21.91 8.34
CA LEU A 14 17.13 -22.36 7.09
C LEU A 14 15.60 -22.30 7.16
N LEU A 15 14.99 -22.63 8.30
CA LEU A 15 13.54 -22.51 8.51
C LEU A 15 13.06 -21.06 8.56
N LEU A 16 13.86 -20.12 9.09
CA LEU A 16 13.56 -18.69 9.07
C LEU A 16 13.81 -18.04 7.69
N GLY A 17 14.69 -18.61 6.86
CA GLY A 17 14.93 -18.15 5.48
C GLY A 17 13.80 -18.49 4.51
N LEU A 18 13.01 -19.55 4.79
CA LEU A 18 11.92 -20.01 3.91
C LEU A 18 10.66 -19.12 3.97
N THR A 19 10.49 -18.27 4.99
CA THR A 19 9.34 -17.36 5.06
C THR A 19 9.44 -16.20 4.07
N TYR A 20 10.59 -15.99 3.42
CA TYR A 20 10.80 -14.89 2.50
C TYR A 20 10.29 -15.13 1.07
N VAL A 21 10.21 -16.39 0.64
CA VAL A 21 9.94 -16.75 -0.77
C VAL A 21 8.44 -16.90 -1.07
N TYR A 22 7.59 -16.97 -0.04
CA TYR A 22 6.14 -17.21 -0.21
C TYR A 22 5.24 -15.98 -0.04
N ALA A 23 5.78 -14.77 0.05
CA ALA A 23 4.96 -13.56 0.16
C ALA A 23 4.36 -13.09 -1.20
N GLN A 24 4.78 -13.66 -2.33
CA GLN A 24 4.08 -13.49 -3.62
C GLN A 24 3.07 -14.62 -3.84
N GLY A 25 2.09 -14.72 -2.95
CA GLY A 25 0.88 -15.50 -3.22
C GLY A 25 -0.04 -14.75 -4.20
N PRO A 26 -0.82 -15.45 -5.04
CA PRO A 26 -1.85 -14.82 -5.87
C PRO A 26 -2.80 -14.05 -4.94
N GLY A 27 -2.93 -12.74 -5.19
CA GLY A 27 -3.72 -11.85 -4.36
C GLY A 27 -5.11 -12.43 -4.07
N PHE A 28 -5.37 -12.71 -2.79
CA PHE A 28 -6.68 -13.16 -2.35
C PHE A 28 -7.67 -12.00 -2.46
N GLY A 29 -8.62 -12.15 -3.39
CA GLY A 29 -9.85 -11.36 -3.43
C GLY A 29 -10.17 -10.80 -4.81
N LYS A 30 -11.17 -11.38 -5.48
CA LYS A 30 -12.00 -10.66 -6.46
C LYS A 30 -12.84 -9.62 -5.71
N GLY A 31 -12.20 -8.56 -5.20
CA GLY A 31 -12.87 -7.31 -4.89
C GLY A 31 -13.29 -6.61 -6.18
N PRO A 32 -14.11 -5.54 -6.12
CA PRO A 32 -14.56 -4.82 -7.31
C PRO A 32 -13.36 -4.52 -8.23
N LYS A 33 -13.46 -4.93 -9.51
CA LYS A 33 -12.47 -4.59 -10.53
C LYS A 33 -12.13 -3.10 -10.42
N GLY A 34 -10.86 -2.77 -10.14
CA GLY A 34 -10.35 -1.43 -10.45
C GLY A 34 -10.01 -0.49 -9.31
N MET A 35 -9.39 -0.97 -8.22
CA MET A 35 -8.53 -0.09 -7.42
C MET A 35 -7.15 -0.74 -7.21
N PRO A 36 -6.19 -0.53 -8.14
CA PRO A 36 -4.78 -0.67 -7.79
C PRO A 36 -4.48 0.25 -6.59
N PRO A 37 -3.46 -0.08 -5.77
CA PRO A 37 -3.02 0.78 -4.68
C PRO A 37 -2.90 2.21 -5.20
N HIS A 38 -3.60 3.13 -4.55
CA HIS A 38 -3.73 4.55 -4.91
C HIS A 38 -2.37 5.31 -4.88
N GLU A 39 -1.27 4.59 -4.75
CA GLU A 39 0.10 5.11 -4.60
C GLU A 39 0.98 4.80 -5.81
N SER A 40 0.44 4.14 -6.85
CA SER A 40 1.16 3.83 -8.09
C SER A 40 0.45 4.42 -9.31
N TRP A 41 1.24 4.95 -10.25
CA TRP A 41 0.78 5.47 -11.53
C TRP A 41 -0.13 4.45 -12.23
N ARG A 42 -1.36 4.86 -12.55
CA ARG A 42 -2.33 3.95 -13.16
C ARG A 42 -2.01 3.76 -14.65
N PRO A 43 -2.26 2.59 -15.25
CA PRO A 43 -2.08 2.37 -16.69
C PRO A 43 -2.85 3.37 -17.59
N GLN A 44 -3.97 3.90 -17.09
CA GLN A 44 -4.76 4.93 -17.78
C GLN A 44 -4.01 6.28 -17.84
N GLU A 45 -3.06 6.50 -16.95
CA GLU A 45 -2.18 7.67 -16.87
C GLU A 45 -0.96 7.53 -17.80
N TRP A 46 -0.89 6.50 -18.66
CA TRP A 46 0.28 6.27 -19.53
C TRP A 46 0.06 6.71 -20.98
N SER A 47 -1.12 7.25 -21.31
CA SER A 47 -1.49 7.61 -22.68
C SER A 47 -0.63 8.73 -23.27
N PHE A 48 -0.08 9.62 -22.44
CA PHE A 48 0.77 10.74 -22.86
C PHE A 48 2.28 10.45 -22.83
N LEU A 49 2.68 9.22 -22.47
CA LEU A 49 4.08 8.80 -22.42
C LEU A 49 4.55 8.22 -23.76
N THR A 50 5.79 8.50 -24.14
CA THR A 50 6.42 7.83 -25.30
C THR A 50 6.64 6.34 -25.01
N PRO A 51 6.83 5.48 -26.04
CA PRO A 51 7.16 4.07 -25.83
C PRO A 51 8.39 3.86 -24.94
N GLU A 52 9.43 4.67 -25.11
CA GLU A 52 10.66 4.61 -24.32
C GLU A 52 10.42 5.01 -22.86
N GLN A 53 9.60 6.03 -22.63
CA GLN A 53 9.20 6.41 -21.27
C GLN A 53 8.43 5.27 -20.61
N LYS A 54 7.48 4.63 -21.31
CA LYS A 54 6.71 3.51 -20.76
C LYS A 54 7.60 2.37 -20.26
N VAL A 55 8.64 2.01 -21.01
CA VAL A 55 9.60 0.97 -20.58
C VAL A 55 10.31 1.38 -19.30
N LYS A 56 10.79 2.63 -19.20
CA LYS A 56 11.45 3.14 -17.98
C LYS A 56 10.50 3.19 -16.78
N PHE A 57 9.24 3.57 -16.99
CA PHE A 57 8.22 3.53 -15.95
C PHE A 57 7.92 2.10 -15.49
N GLN A 58 7.82 1.14 -16.40
CA GLN A 58 7.62 -0.28 -16.05
C GLN A 58 8.78 -0.81 -15.19
N GLU A 59 10.02 -0.49 -15.55
CA GLU A 59 11.19 -0.87 -14.77
C GLU A 59 11.18 -0.23 -13.37
N LEU A 60 10.86 1.07 -13.30
CA LEU A 60 10.72 1.80 -12.04
C LEU A 60 9.64 1.17 -11.14
N HIS A 61 8.50 0.78 -11.71
CA HIS A 61 7.44 0.07 -10.98
C HIS A 61 7.91 -1.27 -10.44
N ARG A 62 8.60 -2.08 -11.26
CA ARG A 62 9.15 -3.37 -10.83
C ARG A 62 10.11 -3.20 -9.65
N LYS A 63 11.06 -2.25 -9.77
CA LYS A 63 12.03 -1.93 -8.71
C LYS A 63 11.31 -1.51 -7.43
N PHE A 64 10.32 -0.63 -7.53
CA PHE A 64 9.53 -0.20 -6.38
C PHE A 64 8.81 -1.38 -5.70
N ASP A 65 8.23 -2.29 -6.48
CA ASP A 65 7.56 -3.47 -5.94
C ASP A 65 8.52 -4.42 -5.22
N GLU A 66 9.69 -4.66 -5.79
CA GLU A 66 10.77 -5.45 -5.16
C GLU A 66 11.23 -4.82 -3.85
N GLU A 67 11.52 -3.52 -3.85
CA GLU A 67 12.00 -2.77 -2.67
C GLU A 67 10.95 -2.60 -1.56
N THR A 68 9.67 -2.79 -1.87
CA THR A 68 8.56 -2.59 -0.93
C THR A 68 7.87 -3.89 -0.52
N ALA A 69 8.16 -5.03 -1.16
CA ALA A 69 7.52 -6.31 -0.89
C ALA A 69 7.53 -6.67 0.61
N GLN A 70 8.69 -6.53 1.25
CA GLN A 70 8.89 -6.81 2.68
C GLN A 70 8.00 -5.91 3.56
N LEU A 71 7.95 -4.63 3.22
CA LEU A 71 7.20 -3.62 3.97
C LEU A 71 5.68 -3.81 3.82
N LYS A 72 5.22 -4.18 2.62
CA LYS A 72 3.82 -4.57 2.36
C LYS A 72 3.43 -5.79 3.20
N GLY A 73 4.30 -6.81 3.24
CA GLY A 73 4.13 -7.99 4.09
C GLY A 73 4.03 -7.65 5.57
N ALA A 74 4.97 -6.85 6.09
CA ALA A 74 4.97 -6.41 7.48
C ALA A 74 3.70 -5.64 7.86
N MET A 75 3.25 -4.70 7.01
CA MET A 75 1.99 -3.97 7.25
C MET A 75 0.78 -4.90 7.25
N LEU A 76 0.72 -5.90 6.37
CA LEU A 76 -0.37 -6.88 6.35
C LEU A 76 -0.41 -7.67 7.65
N THR A 77 0.73 -8.18 8.10
CA THR A 77 0.86 -8.90 9.38
C THR A 77 0.36 -8.04 10.54
N LYS A 78 0.80 -6.78 10.64
CA LYS A 78 0.34 -5.86 11.71
C LYS A 78 -1.16 -5.57 11.65
N LYS A 79 -1.74 -5.45 10.46
CA LYS A 79 -3.20 -5.28 10.30
C LYS A 79 -3.98 -6.51 10.77
N LEU A 80 -3.46 -7.71 10.53
CA LEU A 80 -4.08 -8.95 11.02
C LEU A 80 -3.96 -9.08 12.54
N GLU A 81 -2.80 -8.77 13.12
CA GLU A 81 -2.59 -8.69 14.57
C GLU A 81 -3.58 -7.72 15.22
N LEU A 82 -3.68 -6.48 14.68
CA LEU A 82 -4.62 -5.47 15.18
C LEU A 82 -6.07 -5.94 15.08
N ARG A 83 -6.48 -6.54 13.96
CA ARG A 83 -7.84 -7.09 13.81
C ARG A 83 -8.12 -8.16 14.88
N SER A 84 -7.14 -9.00 15.19
CA SER A 84 -7.28 -10.00 16.26
C SER A 84 -7.44 -9.35 17.64
N LEU A 85 -6.72 -8.26 17.92
CA LEU A 85 -6.87 -7.54 19.19
C LEU A 85 -8.24 -6.87 19.29
N TRP A 86 -8.71 -6.21 18.23
CA TRP A 86 -10.01 -5.54 18.21
C TRP A 86 -11.21 -6.49 18.35
N THR A 87 -11.05 -7.76 17.96
CA THR A 87 -12.11 -8.78 18.05
C THR A 87 -12.05 -9.59 19.35
N ASN A 88 -11.00 -9.40 20.16
CA ASN A 88 -10.86 -10.06 21.45
C ASN A 88 -11.44 -9.16 22.57
N PRO A 89 -12.54 -9.55 23.24
CA PRO A 89 -13.16 -8.74 24.29
C PRO A 89 -12.30 -8.58 25.54
N LYS A 90 -11.20 -9.35 25.67
CA LYS A 90 -10.24 -9.26 26.77
C LYS A 90 -8.92 -8.58 26.37
N ALA A 91 -8.85 -8.00 25.17
CA ALA A 91 -7.63 -7.33 24.73
C ALA A 91 -7.32 -6.11 25.60
N ASP A 92 -6.04 -5.94 25.92
CA ASP A 92 -5.55 -4.74 26.60
C ASP A 92 -5.57 -3.54 25.64
N PRO A 93 -6.25 -2.43 25.98
CA PRO A 93 -6.22 -1.20 25.20
C PRO A 93 -4.80 -0.70 24.89
N LYS A 94 -3.84 -0.88 25.80
CA LYS A 94 -2.45 -0.48 25.56
C LYS A 94 -1.81 -1.28 24.44
N ALA A 95 -2.05 -2.60 24.39
CA ALA A 95 -1.54 -3.46 23.32
C ALA A 95 -2.07 -3.04 21.94
N ILE A 96 -3.32 -2.59 21.86
CA ILE A 96 -3.90 -2.04 20.62
C ILE A 96 -3.16 -0.77 20.20
N LEU A 97 -2.96 0.18 21.13
CA LEU A 97 -2.27 1.44 20.85
C LEU A 97 -0.81 1.22 20.41
N ASP A 98 -0.09 0.33 21.08
CA ASP A 98 1.30 0.03 20.74
C ASP A 98 1.39 -0.61 19.33
N LYS A 99 0.49 -1.54 19.00
CA LYS A 99 0.43 -2.15 17.65
C LYS A 99 0.01 -1.18 16.56
N GLU A 100 -0.90 -0.26 16.86
CA GLU A 100 -1.30 0.80 15.94
C GLU A 100 -0.12 1.73 15.64
N LYS A 101 0.70 2.04 16.64
CA LYS A 101 1.93 2.82 16.45
C LYS A 101 2.93 2.08 15.54
N GLU A 102 3.18 0.79 15.78
CA GLU A 102 4.03 -0.03 14.91
C GLU A 102 3.54 -0.01 13.45
N LEU A 103 2.23 -0.13 13.23
CA LEU A 103 1.65 -0.06 11.89
C LEU A 103 1.87 1.33 11.24
N ARG A 104 1.68 2.42 11.99
CA ARG A 104 1.91 3.78 11.49
C ARG A 104 3.35 4.03 11.09
N ASP A 105 4.31 3.50 11.85
CA ASP A 105 5.73 3.64 11.52
C ASP A 105 6.05 2.94 10.19
N LEU A 106 5.52 1.74 9.96
CA LEU A 106 5.65 1.05 8.67
C LEU A 106 4.96 1.80 7.52
N GLN A 107 3.79 2.40 7.77
CA GLN A 107 3.11 3.23 6.79
C GLN A 107 3.91 4.48 6.43
N ASN A 108 4.58 5.10 7.39
CA ASN A 108 5.44 6.25 7.15
C ASN A 108 6.64 5.86 6.28
N GLN A 109 7.29 4.72 6.56
CA GLN A 109 8.34 4.20 5.69
C GLN A 109 7.86 3.93 4.26
N MET A 110 6.61 3.48 4.10
CA MET A 110 6.02 3.25 2.78
C MET A 110 5.82 4.57 2.04
N LYS A 111 5.30 5.60 2.73
CA LYS A 111 5.11 6.94 2.16
C LYS A 111 6.43 7.52 1.67
N ASP A 112 7.51 7.37 2.42
CA ASP A 112 8.84 7.84 2.00
C ASP A 112 9.28 7.16 0.70
N LYS A 113 9.10 5.84 0.58
CA LYS A 113 9.41 5.10 -0.65
C LYS A 113 8.53 5.55 -1.82
N VAL A 114 7.23 5.78 -1.59
CA VAL A 114 6.30 6.28 -2.61
C VAL A 114 6.74 7.66 -3.11
N ILE A 115 7.12 8.57 -2.20
CA ILE A 115 7.59 9.92 -2.58
C ILE A 115 8.86 9.82 -3.42
N ARG A 116 9.84 9.00 -3.00
CA ARG A 116 11.07 8.78 -3.80
C ARG A 116 10.76 8.22 -5.18
N ASN A 117 9.87 7.23 -5.28
CA ASN A 117 9.43 6.67 -6.55
C ASN A 117 8.75 7.71 -7.45
N LYS A 118 7.93 8.60 -6.87
CA LYS A 118 7.31 9.72 -7.60
C LYS A 118 8.34 10.73 -8.11
N LEU A 119 9.37 11.01 -7.33
CA LEU A 119 10.48 11.88 -7.74
C LEU A 119 11.31 11.24 -8.87
N GLU A 120 11.63 9.95 -8.78
CA GLU A 120 12.29 9.18 -9.85
C GLU A 120 11.45 9.19 -11.13
N ALA A 121 10.14 8.94 -11.02
CA ALA A 121 9.20 9.00 -12.14
C ALA A 121 9.15 10.40 -12.78
N ARG A 122 9.15 11.47 -11.97
CA ARG A 122 9.14 12.85 -12.47
C ARG A 122 10.37 13.15 -13.34
N ASN A 123 11.52 12.55 -13.05
CA ASN A 123 12.75 12.72 -13.84
C ASN A 123 12.68 12.04 -15.22
N LEU A 124 11.70 11.16 -15.46
CA LEU A 124 11.47 10.51 -16.75
C LEU A 124 10.59 11.36 -17.68
N LEU A 125 10.02 12.46 -17.19
CA LEU A 125 9.08 13.30 -17.90
C LEU A 125 9.74 14.56 -18.46
N THR A 126 9.19 15.08 -19.55
CA THR A 126 9.56 16.39 -20.08
C THR A 126 8.98 17.51 -19.21
N PRO A 127 9.55 18.74 -19.25
CA PRO A 127 8.99 19.89 -18.54
C PRO A 127 7.52 20.15 -18.89
N GLU A 128 7.15 19.97 -20.15
CA GLU A 128 5.77 20.10 -20.63
C GLU A 128 4.85 19.04 -20.02
N GLN A 129 5.29 17.76 -20.01
CA GLN A 129 4.54 16.68 -19.37
C GLN A 129 4.36 16.93 -17.85
N ILE A 130 5.39 17.47 -17.18
CA ILE A 130 5.32 17.84 -15.75
C ILE A 130 4.28 18.94 -15.52
N GLY A 131 4.24 19.96 -16.38
CA GLY A 131 3.25 21.06 -16.30
C GLY A 131 1.81 20.58 -16.43
N ASN A 132 1.59 19.44 -17.09
CA ASN A 132 0.27 18.86 -17.32
C ASN A 132 -0.20 17.87 -16.25
N LEU A 133 0.66 17.46 -15.29
CA LEU A 133 0.32 16.48 -14.24
C LEU A 133 -0.88 16.91 -13.38
N GLY A 134 -1.11 18.22 -13.20
CA GLY A 134 -2.26 18.76 -12.46
C GLY A 134 -3.58 18.79 -13.24
N GLN A 135 -3.56 18.54 -14.54
CA GLN A 135 -4.72 18.65 -15.44
C GLN A 135 -5.35 17.29 -15.79
N GLY A 136 -5.14 16.28 -14.94
CA GLY A 136 -5.68 14.92 -15.15
C GLY A 136 -4.75 13.99 -15.92
N TYR A 137 -3.54 14.42 -16.28
CA TYR A 137 -2.50 13.59 -16.89
C TYR A 137 -1.68 12.81 -15.85
N GLY A 138 -2.35 12.27 -14.84
CA GLY A 138 -1.75 11.27 -13.97
C GLY A 138 -0.78 11.78 -12.92
N MET A 139 -1.19 11.58 -11.69
CA MET A 139 -0.45 11.49 -10.45
C MET A 139 -1.61 11.32 -9.50
N GLY A 140 -2.04 10.05 -9.33
CA GLY A 140 -3.31 9.67 -8.74
C GLY A 140 -3.74 10.55 -7.55
N PRO A 141 -5.06 10.77 -7.40
CA PRO A 141 -5.65 11.91 -6.69
C PRO A 141 -4.81 12.37 -5.49
N GLY A 142 -3.99 13.41 -5.70
CA GLY A 142 -3.28 14.06 -4.61
C GLY A 142 -4.27 14.45 -3.52
N TYR A 143 -3.84 14.33 -2.27
CA TYR A 143 -4.51 14.84 -1.07
C TYR A 143 -5.17 16.20 -1.34
N GLY A 144 -6.48 16.23 -1.60
CA GLY A 144 -7.17 17.48 -1.91
C GLY A 144 -8.46 17.28 -2.69
N ARG A 145 -9.59 17.51 -2.01
CA ARG A 145 -10.97 17.54 -2.52
C ARG A 145 -11.44 16.22 -3.14
N GLY A 146 -11.95 15.36 -2.25
CA GLY A 146 -12.92 14.34 -2.64
C GLY A 146 -14.06 14.99 -3.43
N ARG A 147 -14.05 14.81 -4.75
CA ARG A 147 -15.28 14.90 -5.53
C ARG A 147 -16.11 13.70 -5.10
N MET A 148 -17.05 13.94 -4.21
CA MET A 148 -18.25 13.13 -4.05
C MET A 148 -18.87 12.94 -5.45
N MET A 149 -18.57 11.83 -6.10
CA MET A 149 -19.42 11.27 -7.15
C MET A 149 -20.00 9.99 -6.60
N GLY A 150 -21.03 10.16 -5.77
CA GLY A 150 -22.04 9.13 -5.63
C GLY A 150 -22.84 9.12 -6.92
N HIS A 151 -22.88 7.97 -7.60
CA HIS A 151 -23.93 7.60 -8.57
C HIS A 151 -24.01 6.07 -8.56
N GLY A 152 -24.83 5.55 -7.65
CA GLY A 152 -25.32 4.17 -7.67
C GLY A 152 -26.83 4.22 -7.43
N PRO A 153 -27.66 3.70 -8.33
CA PRO A 153 -29.10 3.77 -8.17
C PRO A 153 -29.59 2.69 -7.19
N GLY A 154 -30.37 3.13 -6.20
CA GLY A 154 -31.26 2.26 -5.42
C GLY A 154 -30.64 1.69 -4.14
N MET A 155 -31.07 2.21 -2.99
CA MET A 155 -32.13 1.60 -2.17
C MET A 155 -32.32 2.50 -0.95
N GLY A 156 -33.42 3.25 -0.92
CA GLY A 156 -33.71 4.18 0.16
C GLY A 156 -34.14 3.46 1.43
N TRP A 157 -33.60 3.91 2.56
CA TRP A 157 -34.20 3.99 3.90
C TRP A 157 -33.34 5.06 4.60
N GLY A 158 -33.73 6.34 4.65
CA GLY A 158 -34.76 6.87 5.53
C GLY A 158 -34.08 7.78 6.56
N GLY A 159 -34.50 9.05 6.63
CA GLY A 159 -34.18 9.92 7.77
C GLY A 159 -33.20 11.08 7.51
N ARG A 160 -33.75 12.24 7.15
CA ARG A 160 -33.19 13.54 7.53
C ARG A 160 -32.99 13.58 9.07
N GLY A 161 -31.82 14.02 9.52
CA GLY A 161 -31.57 14.41 10.91
C GLY A 161 -30.27 15.23 10.98
N PRO A 162 -30.26 16.40 11.65
CA PRO A 162 -29.20 17.39 11.53
C PRO A 162 -27.97 17.02 12.39
N GLY A 163 -26.84 17.62 12.02
CA GLY A 163 -25.53 17.23 12.51
C GLY A 163 -25.28 17.43 14.00
N TYR A 164 -24.28 16.71 14.47
CA TYR A 164 -23.49 17.06 15.65
C TYR A 164 -22.03 16.82 15.30
N GLY A 165 -21.25 17.91 15.31
CA GLY A 165 -19.81 17.82 15.42
C GLY A 165 -19.45 17.31 16.81
N CYS A 166 -18.39 16.52 16.89
CA CYS A 166 -17.76 16.19 18.16
C CYS A 166 -16.31 16.63 18.09
N TYR A 167 -15.93 17.33 19.16
CA TYR A 167 -14.61 17.84 19.53
C TYR A 167 -13.57 16.73 19.63
#